data_AF-K2PUB1-F1
#
_entry.id   AF-K2PUB1-F1
#
_cell.length_a   1.000
_cell.length_b   1.000
_cell.length_c   1.000
_cell.angle_alpha   90.00
_cell.angle_beta   90.00
_cell.angle_gamma   90.00
#
_symmetry.space_group_name_H-M   'P 1'
#
loop_
_entity.id
_entity.type
_entity.pdbx_description
1 polymer ?
#
loop_
_entity_poly.entity_id
_entity_poly.type
_entity_poly.pdbx_seq_one_letter_code
_entity_poly.pdbx_strand_id
1 'polypeptide(L)'
;MKLLIKILPYVACLVLGMLLFNECNRKPKKETIIRSVMVPEVITKFDTIEVEKPVKFHIVDTVYVDRFIYADSTQKIDLYKDAVAIREYNQVFEDSLSKIEVYSKTRGDLLKQSVDLTIFNREVIDTVPLPRPKGNLYLVPEFGTNTKLDGLRAKAGLMYQDRKKHLYSLSIDTDGYIYVGTGIKF
;
A
#
# COMPACT_ATOMS: atom_id res chain seq x y z
N MET A 1 -39.29 -8.86 48.98
CA MET A 1 -39.40 -9.11 47.51
C MET A 1 -39.55 -7.84 46.67
N LYS A 2 -40.44 -6.89 47.01
CA LYS A 2 -40.67 -5.66 46.21
C LYS A 2 -39.45 -4.72 46.05
N LEU A 3 -38.53 -4.70 47.02
CA LEU A 3 -37.33 -3.86 46.96
C LEU A 3 -36.31 -4.37 45.93
N LEU A 4 -36.18 -5.69 45.82
CA LEU A 4 -35.20 -6.35 44.95
C LEU A 4 -35.54 -6.14 43.46
N ILE A 5 -36.84 -6.16 43.14
CA ILE A 5 -37.36 -5.86 41.79
C ILE A 5 -37.11 -4.40 41.39
N LYS A 6 -37.13 -3.46 42.35
CA LYS A 6 -36.83 -2.04 42.09
C LYS A 6 -35.35 -1.76 41.84
N ILE A 7 -34.45 -2.57 42.41
CA ILE A 7 -32.99 -2.35 42.32
C ILE A 7 -32.38 -3.05 41.10
N LEU A 8 -32.98 -4.15 40.63
CA LEU A 8 -32.55 -4.93 39.47
C LEU A 8 -32.24 -4.10 38.20
N PRO A 9 -33.09 -3.14 37.76
CA PRO A 9 -32.81 -2.37 36.53
C PRO A 9 -31.55 -1.49 36.66
N TYR A 10 -31.29 -0.93 37.84
CA TYR A 10 -30.11 -0.10 38.08
C TYR A 10 -28.82 -0.92 38.02
N VAL A 11 -28.84 -2.14 38.59
CA VAL A 11 -27.69 -3.07 38.52
C VAL A 11 -27.45 -3.52 37.08
N ALA A 12 -28.50 -3.83 36.33
CA ALA A 12 -28.39 -4.20 34.92
C ALA A 12 -27.78 -3.07 34.08
N CYS A 13 -28.22 -1.83 34.27
CA CYS A 13 -27.64 -0.66 33.58
C CYS A 13 -26.16 -0.44 33.93
N LEU A 14 -25.76 -0.66 35.18
CA LEU A 14 -24.39 -0.49 35.64
C LEU A 14 -23.45 -1.53 35.00
N VAL A 15 -23.89 -2.79 34.93
CA VAL A 15 -23.15 -3.88 34.29
C VAL A 15 -23.04 -3.65 32.78
N LEU A 16 -24.12 -3.24 32.11
CA LEU A 16 -24.10 -2.89 30.69
C LEU A 16 -23.17 -1.71 30.40
N GLY A 17 -23.20 -0.68 31.26
CA GLY A 17 -22.32 0.48 31.18
C GLY A 17 -20.84 0.11 31.30
N MET A 18 -20.49 -0.75 32.27
CA MET A 18 -19.12 -1.26 32.42
C MET A 18 -18.65 -2.07 31.20
N LEU A 19 -19.51 -2.95 30.67
CA LEU A 19 -19.18 -3.73 29.48
C LEU A 19 -18.94 -2.85 28.25
N LEU A 20 -19.77 -1.83 28.05
CA LEU A 20 -19.60 -0.86 26.96
C LEU A 20 -18.33 -0.01 27.14
N PHE A 21 -18.03 0.45 28.36
CA PHE A 21 -16.85 1.25 28.64
C PHE A 21 -15.54 0.46 28.43
N ASN A 22 -15.53 -0.81 28.82
CA ASN A 22 -14.35 -1.68 28.66
C ASN A 22 -14.06 -1.99 27.18
N GLU A 23 -15.11 -2.07 26.36
CA GLU A 23 -14.96 -2.17 24.90
C GLU A 23 -14.40 -0.90 24.28
N CYS A 24 -14.81 0.29 24.72
CA CYS A 24 -14.26 1.55 24.21
C CYS A 24 -12.75 1.71 24.49
N ASN A 25 -12.25 1.19 25.62
CA ASN A 25 -10.88 1.46 26.09
C ASN A 25 -9.82 0.39 25.77
N ARG A 26 -10.18 -0.76 25.17
CA ARG A 26 -9.20 -1.79 24.80
C ARG A 26 -8.32 -1.36 23.61
N LYS A 27 -7.01 -1.25 23.86
CA LYS A 27 -5.98 -0.97 22.83
C LYS A 27 -5.98 -2.05 21.74
N PRO A 28 -5.81 -1.69 20.46
CA PRO A 28 -5.90 -2.63 19.34
C PRO A 28 -4.70 -3.59 19.31
N LYS A 29 -4.98 -4.87 19.05
CA LYS A 29 -3.97 -5.84 18.60
C LYS A 29 -3.80 -5.63 17.10
N LYS A 30 -2.60 -5.23 16.65
CA LYS A 30 -2.29 -5.04 15.23
C LYS A 30 -2.02 -6.42 14.63
N GLU A 31 -2.85 -6.85 13.68
CA GLU A 31 -2.55 -8.00 12.83
C GLU A 31 -2.00 -7.45 11.51
N THR A 32 -0.75 -7.81 11.22
CA THR A 32 -0.01 -7.38 10.04
C THR A 32 -0.09 -8.49 9.00
N ILE A 33 -0.86 -8.29 7.93
CA ILE A 33 -0.81 -9.19 6.77
C ILE A 33 0.41 -8.77 5.94
N ILE A 34 1.37 -9.68 5.78
CA ILE A 34 2.50 -9.54 4.86
C ILE A 34 2.00 -9.92 3.48
N ARG A 35 1.95 -8.96 2.55
CA ARG A 35 1.68 -9.25 1.13
C ARG A 35 2.95 -8.98 0.32
N SER A 36 3.44 -10.00 -0.40
CA SER A 36 4.45 -9.82 -1.45
C SER A 36 3.76 -9.26 -2.70
N VAL A 37 4.18 -8.08 -3.14
CA VAL A 37 3.78 -7.50 -4.44
C VAL A 37 4.99 -7.50 -5.35
N MET A 38 4.89 -8.17 -6.50
CA MET A 38 5.90 -8.10 -7.56
C MET A 38 5.73 -6.79 -8.35
N VAL A 39 6.76 -5.94 -8.31
CA VAL A 39 6.86 -4.80 -9.22
C VAL A 39 7.40 -5.31 -10.55
N PRO A 40 6.69 -5.13 -11.69
CA PRO A 40 7.13 -5.65 -12.98
C PRO A 40 8.34 -4.88 -13.52
N GLU A 41 9.15 -5.58 -14.30
CA GLU A 41 10.27 -5.02 -15.05
C GLU A 41 9.79 -3.96 -16.04
N VAL A 42 10.29 -2.74 -15.89
CA VAL A 42 10.04 -1.64 -16.82
C VAL A 42 11.30 -1.46 -17.65
N ILE A 43 11.19 -1.74 -18.96
CA ILE A 43 12.23 -1.46 -19.94
C ILE A 43 11.84 -0.17 -20.65
N THR A 44 12.53 0.94 -20.36
CA THR A 44 12.37 2.19 -21.10
C THR A 44 13.58 2.42 -21.98
N LYS A 45 13.33 2.61 -23.28
CA LYS A 45 14.31 3.13 -24.23
C LYS A 45 14.04 4.61 -24.42
N PHE A 46 15.05 5.44 -24.18
CA PHE A 46 14.95 6.87 -24.49
C PHE A 46 15.40 7.12 -25.92
N ASP A 47 14.56 7.83 -26.69
CA ASP A 47 14.90 8.25 -28.04
C ASP A 47 16.10 9.20 -28.03
N THR A 48 16.83 9.20 -29.15
CA THR A 48 18.03 10.03 -29.33
C THR A 48 17.62 11.50 -29.30
N ILE A 49 18.16 12.27 -28.35
CA ILE A 49 17.92 13.72 -28.29
C ILE A 49 18.71 14.36 -29.44
N GLU A 50 18.03 14.72 -30.53
CA GLU A 50 18.59 15.62 -31.53
C GLU A 50 18.58 17.03 -30.96
N VAL A 51 19.70 17.44 -30.37
CA VAL A 51 19.88 18.80 -29.87
C VAL A 51 20.01 19.72 -31.09
N GLU A 52 18.96 20.47 -31.42
CA GLU A 52 19.08 21.65 -32.28
C GLU A 52 20.07 22.61 -31.61
N LYS A 53 21.29 22.70 -32.16
CA LYS A 53 22.40 23.44 -31.53
C LYS A 53 22.16 24.96 -31.62
N PRO A 54 22.00 25.71 -30.52
CA PRO A 54 22.32 27.13 -30.55
C PRO A 54 23.84 27.28 -30.71
N VAL A 55 24.27 28.02 -31.74
CA VAL A 55 25.69 28.29 -32.02
C VAL A 55 26.24 29.16 -30.88
N LYS A 56 26.98 28.56 -29.95
CA LYS A 56 27.88 29.28 -29.06
C LYS A 56 29.32 29.02 -29.52
N PHE A 57 30.05 30.10 -29.73
CA PHE A 57 31.47 30.06 -30.07
C PHE A 57 32.24 29.40 -28.93
N HIS A 58 32.95 28.32 -29.24
CA HIS A 58 33.85 27.65 -28.31
C HIS A 58 35.22 28.33 -28.36
N ILE A 59 35.76 28.64 -27.18
CA ILE A 59 37.19 28.88 -27.01
C ILE A 59 37.86 27.56 -27.38
N VAL A 60 38.54 27.52 -28.52
CA VAL A 60 39.27 26.34 -28.98
C VAL A 60 40.46 26.15 -28.03
N ASP A 61 40.53 24.97 -27.40
CA ASP A 61 41.72 24.58 -26.65
C ASP A 61 42.91 24.48 -27.62
N THR A 62 43.84 25.42 -27.51
CA THR A 62 44.95 25.54 -28.45
C THR A 62 45.93 24.38 -28.35
N VAL A 63 45.94 23.61 -27.25
CA VAL A 63 46.91 22.53 -27.01
C VAL A 63 46.89 21.48 -28.14
N TYR A 64 45.71 21.09 -28.61
CA TYR A 64 45.57 20.08 -29.67
C TYR A 64 45.84 20.65 -31.07
N VAL A 65 45.53 21.94 -31.25
CA VAL A 65 45.84 22.67 -32.49
C VAL A 65 47.36 22.84 -32.63
N ASP A 66 48.03 23.26 -31.56
CA ASP A 66 49.48 23.41 -31.50
C ASP A 66 50.17 22.05 -31.72
N ARG A 67 49.69 21.00 -31.07
CA ARG A 67 50.20 19.62 -31.28
C ARG A 67 50.10 19.20 -32.75
N PHE A 68 49.02 19.58 -33.45
CA PHE A 68 48.89 19.29 -34.88
C PHE A 68 49.82 20.16 -35.74
N ILE A 69 49.96 21.45 -35.45
CA ILE A 69 50.81 22.38 -36.22
C ILE A 69 52.28 21.96 -36.16
N TYR A 70 52.79 21.66 -34.97
CA TYR A 70 54.19 21.31 -34.71
C TYR A 70 54.53 19.83 -34.96
N ALA A 71 53.55 18.98 -35.26
CA ALA A 71 53.78 17.57 -35.57
C ALA A 71 54.42 17.37 -36.96
N ASP A 72 55.19 16.28 -37.07
CA ASP A 72 55.75 15.81 -38.34
C ASP A 72 54.67 15.31 -39.30
N SER A 73 54.98 15.20 -40.59
CA SER A 73 54.02 14.81 -41.64
C SER A 73 53.29 13.49 -41.34
N THR A 74 54.01 12.49 -40.82
CA THR A 74 53.43 11.20 -40.40
C THR A 74 52.51 11.35 -39.19
N GLN A 75 52.94 12.10 -38.18
CA GLN A 75 52.15 12.36 -36.97
C GLN A 75 50.89 13.17 -37.28
N LYS A 76 50.95 14.13 -38.23
CA LYS A 76 49.77 14.87 -38.71
C LYS A 76 48.72 13.95 -39.32
N ILE A 77 49.14 12.97 -40.11
CA ILE A 77 48.24 11.99 -40.69
C ILE A 77 47.55 11.16 -39.59
N ASP A 78 48.28 10.73 -38.57
CA ASP A 78 47.72 9.93 -37.48
C ASP A 78 46.78 10.75 -36.59
N LEU A 79 47.14 12.00 -36.27
CA LEU A 79 46.27 12.94 -35.56
C LEU A 79 44.99 13.23 -36.33
N TYR A 80 45.07 13.39 -37.66
CA TYR A 80 43.90 13.56 -38.51
C TYR A 80 43.00 12.32 -38.49
N LYS A 81 43.58 11.12 -38.65
CA LYS A 81 42.85 9.85 -38.57
C LYS A 81 42.15 9.69 -37.22
N ASP A 82 42.82 10.03 -36.14
CA ASP A 82 42.27 9.95 -34.78
C ASP A 82 41.13 10.95 -34.54
N ALA A 83 41.21 12.15 -35.14
CA ALA A 83 40.15 13.15 -35.07
C ALA A 83 38.89 12.73 -35.85
N VAL A 84 39.05 12.08 -37.01
CA VAL A 84 37.92 11.61 -37.82
C VAL A 84 37.43 10.20 -37.44
N ALA A 85 38.13 9.52 -36.54
CA ALA A 85 37.76 8.20 -36.05
C ALA A 85 36.42 8.25 -35.30
N ILE A 86 35.51 7.36 -35.69
CA ILE A 86 34.27 7.12 -34.97
C ILE A 86 34.57 6.21 -33.79
N ARG A 87 34.25 6.66 -32.58
CA ARG A 87 34.40 5.89 -31.35
C ARG A 87 33.04 5.51 -30.82
N GLU A 88 32.89 4.25 -30.43
CA GLU A 88 31.68 3.69 -29.82
C GLU A 88 31.99 3.22 -28.41
N TYR A 89 31.16 3.63 -27.45
CA TYR A 89 31.31 3.34 -26.03
C TYR A 89 30.03 2.71 -25.49
N ASN A 90 30.17 1.55 -24.85
CA ASN A 90 29.09 0.84 -24.19
C ASN A 90 29.45 0.71 -22.72
N GLN A 91 28.73 1.44 -21.87
CA GLN A 91 28.90 1.34 -20.42
C GLN A 91 27.64 0.75 -19.80
N VAL A 92 27.84 -0.20 -18.89
CA VAL A 92 26.77 -0.87 -18.16
C VAL A 92 26.94 -0.54 -16.68
N PHE A 93 25.91 0.03 -16.08
CA PHE A 93 25.82 0.31 -14.65
C PHE A 93 24.73 -0.59 -14.06
N GLU A 94 25.10 -1.46 -13.14
CA GLU A 94 24.18 -2.44 -12.55
C GLU A 94 24.23 -2.37 -11.02
N ASP A 95 23.06 -2.31 -10.41
CA ASP A 95 22.85 -2.41 -8.96
C ASP A 95 21.68 -3.36 -8.68
N SER A 96 21.45 -3.70 -7.41
CA SER A 96 20.38 -4.58 -6.91
C SER A 96 18.96 -4.21 -7.35
N LEU A 97 18.73 -2.96 -7.79
CA LEU A 97 17.42 -2.44 -8.17
C LEU A 97 17.24 -2.27 -9.68
N SER A 98 18.32 -2.01 -10.42
CA SER A 98 18.22 -1.61 -11.82
C SER A 98 19.54 -1.76 -12.58
N LYS A 99 19.42 -1.91 -13.89
CA LYS A 99 20.50 -1.90 -14.86
C LYS A 99 20.31 -0.73 -15.84
N ILE A 100 21.37 0.02 -16.09
CA ILE A 100 21.42 1.14 -17.02
C ILE A 100 22.52 0.85 -18.04
N GLU A 101 22.16 0.80 -19.32
CA GLU A 101 23.10 0.66 -20.43
C GLU A 101 23.17 1.97 -21.20
N VAL A 102 24.38 2.54 -21.31
CA VAL A 102 24.63 3.79 -22.02
C VAL A 102 25.48 3.49 -23.24
N TYR A 103 24.88 3.68 -24.42
CA TYR A 103 25.56 3.62 -25.71
C TYR A 103 25.89 5.04 -26.16
N SER A 104 27.13 5.31 -26.53
CA SER A 104 27.56 6.60 -27.07
C SER A 104 28.43 6.42 -28.30
N LYS A 105 28.16 7.19 -29.34
CA LYS A 105 28.92 7.24 -30.59
C LYS A 105 29.39 8.67 -30.84
N THR A 106 30.69 8.85 -30.99
CA THR A 106 31.33 10.18 -31.08
C THR A 106 32.32 10.28 -32.22
N ARG A 107 32.46 11.45 -32.83
CA ARG A 107 33.52 11.83 -33.77
C ARG A 107 33.73 13.34 -33.70
N GLY A 108 34.65 13.79 -32.85
CA GLY A 108 34.79 15.20 -32.46
C GLY A 108 33.59 15.69 -31.64
N ASP A 109 32.38 15.53 -32.19
CA ASP A 109 31.09 15.76 -31.56
C ASP A 109 30.42 14.43 -31.14
N LEU A 110 29.43 14.54 -30.24
CA LEU A 110 28.49 13.47 -29.94
C LEU A 110 27.56 13.26 -31.15
N LEU A 111 27.63 12.08 -31.78
CA LEU A 111 26.80 11.72 -32.93
C LEU A 111 25.50 11.03 -32.51
N LYS A 112 25.58 10.13 -31.54
CA LYS A 112 24.44 9.39 -31.02
C LYS A 112 24.67 9.04 -29.55
N GLN A 113 23.62 9.13 -28.76
CA GLN A 113 23.59 8.61 -27.40
C GLN A 113 22.23 7.94 -27.16
N SER A 114 22.25 6.74 -26.60
CA SER A 114 21.02 6.07 -26.16
C SER A 114 21.22 5.48 -24.77
N VAL A 115 20.13 5.50 -23.99
CA VAL A 115 20.10 4.98 -22.63
C VAL A 115 18.97 3.97 -22.55
N ASP A 116 19.32 2.74 -22.19
CA ASP A 116 18.38 1.66 -21.92
C ASP A 116 18.35 1.41 -20.41
N LEU A 117 17.17 1.60 -19.79
CA LEU A 117 16.94 1.37 -18.36
C LEU A 117 16.07 0.12 -18.18
N THR A 118 16.55 -0.79 -17.33
CA THR A 118 15.86 -2.00 -16.90
C THR A 118 15.72 -2.00 -15.38
N ILE A 119 14.49 -2.08 -14.86
CA ILE A 119 14.22 -2.16 -13.41
C ILE A 119 13.92 -3.61 -13.04
N PHE A 120 14.57 -4.17 -12.02
CA PHE A 120 14.38 -5.57 -11.65
C PHE A 120 13.10 -5.82 -10.85
N ASN A 121 12.55 -7.04 -11.00
CA ASN A 121 11.41 -7.49 -10.20
C ASN A 121 11.80 -7.60 -8.73
N ARG A 122 10.95 -7.08 -7.83
CA ARG A 122 11.13 -7.24 -6.38
C ARG A 122 9.82 -7.49 -5.66
N GLU A 123 9.94 -8.21 -4.55
CA GLU A 123 8.87 -8.40 -3.58
C GLU A 123 8.89 -7.25 -2.56
N VAL A 124 7.79 -6.50 -2.47
CA VAL A 124 7.60 -5.50 -1.40
C VAL A 124 6.71 -6.10 -0.33
N ILE A 125 7.15 -6.05 0.94
CA ILE A 125 6.33 -6.40 2.10
C ILE A 125 5.50 -5.18 2.50
N ASP A 126 4.21 -5.21 2.18
CA ASP A 126 3.27 -4.18 2.62
C ASP A 126 2.54 -4.62 3.90
N THR A 127 2.23 -3.67 4.78
CA THR A 127 1.53 -3.89 6.05
C THR A 127 0.21 -3.13 6.06
N VAL A 128 -0.89 -3.82 5.77
CA VAL A 128 -2.23 -3.21 5.75
C VAL A 128 -2.92 -3.38 7.11
N PRO A 129 -3.41 -2.30 7.74
CA PRO A 129 -4.21 -2.41 8.97
C PRO A 129 -5.61 -2.94 8.66
N LEU A 130 -5.98 -4.10 9.22
CA LEU A 130 -7.35 -4.61 9.11
C LEU A 130 -8.35 -3.77 9.92
N PRO A 131 -9.59 -3.58 9.41
CA PRO A 131 -10.64 -2.89 10.15
C PRO A 131 -11.06 -3.68 11.40
N ARG A 132 -11.36 -2.96 12.49
CA ARG A 132 -11.69 -3.53 13.81
C ARG A 132 -13.02 -4.30 13.74
N PRO A 133 -13.10 -5.56 14.19
CA PRO A 133 -14.39 -6.15 14.53
C PRO A 133 -14.96 -5.35 15.72
N LYS A 134 -16.09 -4.68 15.50
CA LYS A 134 -16.80 -3.93 16.53
C LYS A 134 -17.77 -4.86 17.23
N GLY A 135 -17.88 -4.73 18.55
CA GLY A 135 -19.00 -5.32 19.27
C GLY A 135 -20.28 -4.58 18.87
N ASN A 136 -21.38 -5.31 18.74
CA ASN A 136 -22.67 -4.76 18.32
C ASN A 136 -23.70 -5.02 19.41
N LEU A 137 -24.50 -4.00 19.72
CA LEU A 137 -25.68 -4.17 20.57
C LEU A 137 -26.91 -4.10 19.67
N TYR A 138 -27.72 -5.15 19.72
CA TYR A 138 -28.97 -5.27 18.99
C TYR A 138 -30.15 -5.17 19.95
N LEU A 139 -31.20 -4.50 19.50
CA LEU A 139 -32.51 -4.54 20.11
C LEU A 139 -33.35 -5.53 19.31
N VAL A 140 -33.92 -6.52 20.00
CA VAL A 140 -34.62 -7.65 19.38
C VAL A 140 -36.07 -7.65 19.85
N PRO A 141 -36.98 -7.02 19.09
CA PRO A 141 -38.41 -7.20 19.30
C PRO A 141 -38.87 -8.48 18.60
N GLU A 142 -39.59 -9.33 19.31
CA GLU A 142 -40.23 -10.55 18.82
C GLU A 142 -41.72 -10.44 19.07
N PHE A 143 -42.53 -10.73 18.05
CA PHE A 143 -43.99 -10.78 18.17
C PHE A 143 -44.46 -12.16 17.72
N GLY A 144 -45.28 -12.80 18.52
CA GLY A 144 -45.84 -14.11 18.25
C GLY A 144 -47.36 -14.11 18.45
N THR A 145 -48.07 -14.96 17.72
CA THR A 145 -49.49 -15.18 17.93
C THR A 145 -49.83 -16.61 17.56
N ASN A 146 -50.97 -17.10 18.03
CA ASN A 146 -51.44 -18.44 17.71
C ASN A 146 -52.03 -18.48 16.28
N THR A 147 -52.25 -19.68 15.74
CA THR A 147 -52.86 -19.89 14.40
C THR A 147 -54.25 -19.28 14.24
N LYS A 148 -54.93 -18.98 15.37
CA LYS A 148 -56.24 -18.30 15.42
C LYS A 148 -56.15 -16.78 15.64
N LEU A 149 -54.94 -16.20 15.71
CA LEU A 149 -54.66 -14.77 15.94
C LEU A 149 -55.12 -14.17 17.29
N ASP A 150 -55.82 -14.92 18.14
CA ASP A 150 -56.41 -14.46 19.41
C ASP A 150 -55.44 -14.39 20.62
N GLY A 151 -54.14 -14.27 20.41
CA GLY A 151 -53.16 -14.33 21.51
C GLY A 151 -51.83 -13.69 21.17
N LEU A 152 -51.83 -12.38 20.96
CA LEU A 152 -50.60 -11.63 20.72
C LEU A 152 -49.67 -11.70 21.94
N ARG A 153 -48.48 -12.24 21.73
CA ARG A 153 -47.36 -12.25 22.66
C ARG A 153 -46.24 -11.39 22.09
N ALA A 154 -45.60 -10.63 22.96
CA ALA A 154 -44.51 -9.76 22.56
C ALA A 154 -43.33 -9.92 23.52
N LYS A 155 -42.15 -10.13 22.95
CA LYS A 155 -40.90 -10.27 23.68
C LYS A 155 -39.93 -9.20 23.23
N ALA A 156 -39.32 -8.53 24.19
CA ALA A 156 -38.30 -7.52 23.95
C ALA A 156 -36.98 -7.99 24.52
N GLY A 157 -35.92 -7.92 23.71
CA GLY A 157 -34.59 -8.37 24.09
C GLY A 157 -33.48 -7.40 23.73
N LEU A 158 -32.39 -7.51 24.46
CA LEU A 158 -31.09 -6.97 24.11
C LEU A 158 -30.17 -8.13 23.77
N MET A 159 -29.42 -8.00 22.68
CA MET A 159 -28.39 -8.96 22.30
C MET A 159 -27.07 -8.22 22.10
N TYR A 160 -26.06 -8.60 22.85
CA TYR A 160 -24.71 -8.07 22.74
C TYR A 160 -23.82 -9.08 22.03
N GLN A 161 -23.20 -8.64 20.94
CA GLN A 161 -22.17 -9.37 20.21
C GLN A 161 -20.81 -8.82 20.61
N ASP A 162 -19.94 -9.69 21.13
CA ASP A 162 -18.55 -9.35 21.38
C ASP A 162 -17.71 -9.42 20.09
N ARG A 163 -16.45 -8.97 20.16
CA ARG A 163 -15.54 -8.96 19.00
C ARG A 163 -15.15 -10.35 18.50
N LYS A 164 -15.28 -11.38 19.35
CA LYS A 164 -15.02 -12.78 19.03
C LYS A 164 -16.24 -13.47 18.42
N LYS A 165 -17.29 -12.69 18.10
CA LYS A 165 -18.57 -13.16 17.58
C LYS A 165 -19.35 -14.04 18.58
N HIS A 166 -19.05 -13.95 19.87
CA HIS A 166 -19.93 -14.49 20.92
C HIS A 166 -21.13 -13.55 21.08
N LEU A 167 -22.32 -14.15 21.20
CA LEU A 167 -23.58 -13.47 21.39
C LEU A 167 -24.07 -13.74 22.80
N TYR A 168 -24.50 -12.69 23.49
CA TYR A 168 -25.15 -12.75 24.80
C TYR A 168 -26.52 -12.10 24.66
N SER A 169 -27.60 -12.80 24.98
CA SER A 169 -28.96 -12.28 24.89
C SER A 169 -29.66 -12.29 26.23
N LEU A 170 -30.42 -11.23 26.49
CA LEU A 170 -31.32 -11.10 27.62
C LEU A 170 -32.65 -10.55 27.10
N SER A 171 -33.75 -11.21 27.44
CA SER A 171 -35.08 -10.79 26.95
C SER A 171 -36.18 -11.09 27.94
N ILE A 172 -37.28 -10.36 27.83
CA ILE A 172 -38.47 -10.50 28.65
C ILE A 172 -39.71 -10.54 27.76
N ASP A 173 -40.65 -11.43 28.05
CA ASP A 173 -41.94 -11.55 27.36
C ASP A 173 -43.06 -10.87 28.17
N THR A 174 -44.17 -10.59 27.50
CA THR A 174 -45.46 -10.11 28.05
C THR A 174 -45.97 -10.90 29.25
N ASP A 175 -45.68 -12.21 29.30
CA ASP A 175 -46.04 -13.09 30.42
C ASP A 175 -45.03 -13.02 31.61
N GLY A 176 -44.01 -12.15 31.53
CA GLY A 176 -43.04 -11.90 32.59
C GLY A 176 -41.87 -12.90 32.65
N TYR A 177 -41.78 -13.83 31.71
CA TYR A 177 -40.65 -14.77 31.61
C TYR A 177 -39.38 -14.08 31.13
N ILE A 178 -38.26 -14.38 31.80
CA ILE A 178 -36.93 -13.87 31.47
C ILE A 178 -36.15 -14.98 30.75
N TYR A 179 -35.57 -14.65 29.60
CA TYR A 179 -34.74 -15.56 28.81
C TYR A 179 -33.32 -15.04 28.74
N VAL A 180 -32.36 -15.91 29.05
CA VAL A 180 -30.92 -15.66 28.92
C VAL A 180 -30.37 -16.64 27.91
N GLY A 181 -29.64 -16.14 26.92
CA GLY A 181 -29.04 -16.96 25.87
C GLY A 181 -27.57 -16.63 25.63
N THR A 182 -26.83 -17.63 25.16
CA THR A 182 -25.47 -17.48 24.65
C THR A 182 -25.35 -18.17 23.30
N GLY A 183 -24.54 -17.64 22.40
CA GLY A 183 -24.35 -18.20 21.07
C GLY A 183 -23.05 -17.77 20.43
N ILE A 184 -22.73 -18.35 19.27
CA ILE A 184 -21.57 -17.96 18.46
C ILE A 184 -22.08 -17.71 17.05
N LYS A 185 -21.77 -16.53 16.50
CA LYS A 185 -22.06 -16.21 15.11
C LYS A 185 -20.90 -16.75 14.26
N PHE A 186 -21.19 -17.74 13.42
CA PHE A 186 -20.24 -18.28 12.44
C PHE A 186 -19.97 -17.23 11.35
#